data_AF-A0A7C2ADX2-F1
#
_entry.id   AF-A0A7C2ADX2-F1
#
_cell.length_a   1.000
_cell.length_b   1.000
_cell.length_c   1.000
_cell.angle_alpha   90.00
_cell.angle_beta   90.00
_cell.angle_gamma   90.00
#
_symmetry.space_group_name_H-M   'P 1'
#
loop_
_entity.id
_entity.type
_entity.pdbx_description
1 polymer ?
#
loop_
_entity_poly.entity_id
_entity_poly.type
_entity_poly.pdbx_seq_one_letter_code
_entity_poly.pdbx_strand_id
1 'polypeptide(L)'
;MNIHPIFVHFPIALLVIYALMEITPRVWSSRVQWWNNIKMFLSITGALSVIPTLITGDMAEDIITKTRPELTNLIETHAMMATITVIIFAIPAISYAIKVIETTDWHTKMLLRYKQYTIIAKILHEISIFTLRRGVMLFLALIGIISLTITGGLGASIVYGPDFDPIVSFVYNLFF
;
A
#
# COMPACT_ATOMS: atom_id res chain seq x y z
N MET A 1 -10.31 -10.69 -21.63
CA MET A 1 -8.88 -10.67 -21.24
C MET A 1 -8.80 -10.17 -19.81
N ASN A 2 -7.99 -10.79 -18.95
CA ASN A 2 -7.80 -10.28 -17.61
C ASN A 2 -6.83 -9.08 -17.68
N ILE A 3 -7.37 -7.87 -17.56
CA ILE A 3 -6.58 -6.63 -17.58
C ILE A 3 -5.94 -6.33 -16.21
N HIS A 4 -6.37 -7.01 -15.14
CA HIS A 4 -5.90 -6.78 -13.78
C HIS A 4 -4.37 -6.83 -13.65
N PRO A 5 -3.65 -7.80 -14.25
CA PRO A 5 -2.19 -7.81 -14.20
C PRO A 5 -1.56 -6.52 -14.74
N ILE A 6 -2.17 -5.82 -15.69
CA ILE A 6 -1.59 -4.57 -16.22
C ILE A 6 -1.65 -3.46 -15.16
N PHE A 7 -2.73 -3.40 -14.39
CA PHE A 7 -2.95 -2.34 -13.40
C PHE A 7 -2.25 -2.61 -12.05
N VAL A 8 -1.91 -3.86 -11.72
CA VAL A 8 -1.26 -4.17 -10.43
C VAL A 8 0.22 -3.78 -10.41
N HIS A 9 0.93 -3.86 -11.53
CA HIS A 9 2.40 -3.70 -11.52
C HIS A 9 2.82 -2.26 -11.19
N PHE A 10 2.04 -1.25 -11.60
CA PHE A 10 2.41 0.15 -11.40
C PHE A 10 2.40 0.57 -9.90
N PRO A 11 1.31 0.35 -9.13
CA PRO A 11 1.32 0.60 -7.69
C PRO A 11 2.36 -0.24 -6.95
N ILE A 12 2.51 -1.52 -7.32
CA ILE A 12 3.47 -2.43 -6.69
C ILE A 12 4.89 -1.87 -6.82
N ALA A 13 5.31 -1.46 -8.01
CA ALA A 13 6.64 -0.90 -8.22
C ALA A 13 6.90 0.33 -7.34
N LEU A 14 5.94 1.27 -7.27
CA LEU A 14 6.07 2.49 -6.46
C LEU A 14 6.16 2.17 -4.96
N LEU A 15 5.29 1.29 -4.46
CA LEU A 15 5.21 0.93 -3.05
C LEU A 15 6.40 0.08 -2.59
N VAL A 16 6.95 -0.79 -3.45
CA VAL A 16 8.19 -1.52 -3.20
C VAL A 16 9.37 -0.56 -3.07
N ILE A 17 9.55 0.36 -4.02
CA ILE A 17 10.65 1.33 -3.96
C ILE A 17 10.51 2.18 -2.70
N TYR A 18 9.31 2.66 -2.39
CA TYR A 18 9.02 3.38 -1.14
C TYR A 18 9.43 2.57 0.10
N ALA A 19 9.00 1.31 0.20
CA ALA A 19 9.29 0.48 1.36
C ALA A 19 10.79 0.19 1.51
N LEU A 20 11.50 -0.07 0.40
CA LEU A 20 12.95 -0.23 0.40
C LEU A 20 13.66 1.05 0.87
N MET A 21 13.17 2.23 0.47
CA MET A 21 13.70 3.50 0.95
C MET A 21 13.42 3.75 2.44
N GLU A 22 12.32 3.23 2.99
CA GLU A 22 12.10 3.25 4.44
C GLU A 22 13.02 2.26 5.17
N ILE A 23 13.25 1.08 4.62
CA ILE A 23 14.11 0.08 5.28
C ILE A 23 15.58 0.52 5.27
N THR A 24 16.03 1.10 4.16
CA THR A 24 17.42 1.51 3.98
C THR A 24 17.83 2.59 5.01
N PRO A 25 18.92 2.40 5.78
CA PRO A 25 19.37 3.38 6.76
C PRO A 25 19.80 4.71 6.12
N ARG A 26 19.48 5.83 6.79
CA ARG A 26 19.81 7.21 6.35
C ARG A 26 21.31 7.50 6.20
N VAL A 27 22.19 6.60 6.64
CA VAL A 27 23.66 6.77 6.69
C VAL A 27 24.31 6.96 5.32
N TRP A 28 23.59 6.72 4.22
CA TRP A 28 24.11 6.91 2.86
C TRP A 28 23.65 8.22 2.20
N SER A 29 22.85 9.05 2.88
CA SER A 29 22.25 10.25 2.27
C SER A 29 22.58 11.53 3.02
N SER A 30 23.56 12.27 2.51
CA SER A 30 23.86 13.67 2.88
C SER A 30 22.76 14.66 2.43
N ARG A 31 21.68 14.18 1.79
CA ARG A 31 20.56 14.97 1.26
C ARG A 31 19.21 14.49 1.83
N VAL A 32 19.05 14.66 3.13
CA VAL A 32 17.89 14.18 3.92
C VAL A 32 16.54 14.68 3.37
N GLN A 33 16.46 15.90 2.84
CA GLN A 33 15.20 16.47 2.36
C GLN A 33 14.69 15.83 1.06
N TRP A 34 15.56 15.66 0.06
CA TRP A 34 15.19 15.06 -1.23
C TRP A 34 14.71 13.62 -1.05
N TRP A 35 15.40 12.85 -0.20
CA TRP A 35 15.00 11.49 0.15
C TRP A 35 13.59 11.42 0.73
N ASN A 36 13.27 12.31 1.67
CA ASN A 36 11.93 12.35 2.27
C ASN A 36 10.85 12.77 1.26
N ASN A 37 11.14 13.73 0.38
CA ASN A 37 10.21 14.17 -0.65
C ASN A 37 9.88 13.03 -1.64
N ILE A 38 10.88 12.22 -2.03
CA ILE A 38 10.65 11.05 -2.89
C ILE A 38 9.81 10.01 -2.18
N LYS A 39 10.13 9.65 -0.93
CA LYS A 39 9.33 8.68 -0.17
C LYS A 39 7.86 9.12 -0.08
N MET A 40 7.65 10.39 0.23
CA MET A 40 6.33 11.01 0.27
C MET A 40 5.61 10.88 -1.08
N PHE A 41 6.28 11.26 -2.18
CA PHE A 41 5.73 11.14 -3.52
C PHE A 41 5.35 9.70 -3.85
N LEU A 42 6.29 8.76 -3.74
CA LEU A 42 6.09 7.34 -4.04
C LEU A 42 4.95 6.73 -3.22
N SER A 43 4.88 7.05 -1.92
CA SER A 43 3.83 6.54 -1.03
C SER A 43 2.45 7.04 -1.44
N ILE A 44 2.30 8.36 -1.67
CA ILE A 44 1.01 8.95 -2.07
C ILE A 44 0.60 8.46 -3.46
N THR A 45 1.49 8.54 -4.45
CA THR A 45 1.14 8.13 -5.82
C THR A 45 0.90 6.63 -5.92
N GLY A 46 1.70 5.83 -5.21
CA GLY A 46 1.50 4.39 -5.10
C GLY A 46 0.11 4.07 -4.53
N ALA A 47 -0.25 4.66 -3.40
CA ALA A 47 -1.56 4.46 -2.77
C ALA A 47 -2.73 4.93 -3.65
N LEU A 48 -2.61 6.07 -4.34
CA LEU A 48 -3.66 6.53 -5.27
C LEU A 48 -3.80 5.59 -6.47
N SER A 49 -2.69 5.06 -6.97
CA SER A 49 -2.69 4.16 -8.12
C SER A 49 -3.28 2.77 -7.81
N VAL A 50 -3.47 2.41 -6.54
CA VAL A 50 -4.15 1.17 -6.13
C VAL A 50 -5.64 1.17 -6.53
N ILE A 51 -6.28 2.33 -6.64
CA ILE A 51 -7.72 2.43 -6.94
C ILE A 51 -8.10 1.64 -8.20
N PRO A 52 -7.48 1.88 -9.39
CA PRO A 52 -7.77 1.07 -10.57
C PRO A 52 -7.41 -0.41 -10.41
N THR A 53 -6.43 -0.74 -9.57
CA THR A 53 -6.06 -2.14 -9.28
C THR A 53 -7.16 -2.88 -8.55
N LEU A 54 -7.78 -2.27 -7.54
CA LEU A 54 -8.90 -2.87 -6.80
C LEU A 54 -10.10 -3.07 -7.72
N ILE A 55 -10.48 -2.04 -8.48
CA ILE A 55 -11.61 -2.12 -9.42
C ILE A 55 -11.42 -3.26 -10.42
N THR A 56 -10.22 -3.37 -11.00
CA THR A 56 -9.94 -4.45 -11.96
C THR A 56 -9.77 -5.81 -11.31
N GLY A 57 -9.44 -5.87 -10.02
CA GLY A 57 -9.37 -7.10 -9.22
C GLY A 57 -10.74 -7.70 -8.97
N ASP A 58 -11.69 -6.89 -8.50
CA ASP A 58 -13.08 -7.31 -8.27
C ASP A 58 -13.71 -7.88 -9.55
N MET A 59 -13.47 -7.22 -10.69
CA MET A 59 -13.94 -7.71 -12.00
C MET A 59 -13.29 -9.04 -12.38
N ALA A 60 -12.02 -9.26 -12.02
CA ALA A 60 -11.32 -10.50 -12.33
C ALA A 60 -11.80 -11.65 -11.44
N GLU A 61 -12.02 -11.39 -10.16
CA GLU A 61 -12.58 -12.34 -9.19
C GLU A 61 -13.95 -12.87 -9.68
N ASP A 62 -14.86 -11.97 -10.05
CA ASP A 62 -16.20 -12.33 -10.55
C ASP A 62 -16.16 -13.28 -11.77
N ILE A 63 -15.16 -13.12 -12.64
CA ILE A 63 -15.00 -13.93 -13.85
C ILE A 63 -14.37 -15.28 -13.50
N ILE A 64 -13.33 -15.29 -12.66
CA ILE A 64 -12.58 -16.50 -12.34
C ILE A 64 -13.43 -17.41 -11.44
N THR A 65 -14.12 -16.87 -10.43
CA THR A 65 -14.98 -17.67 -9.53
C THR A 65 -16.12 -18.37 -10.28
N LYS A 66 -16.63 -17.77 -11.37
CA LYS A 66 -17.64 -18.40 -12.23
C LYS A 66 -17.07 -19.48 -13.16
N THR A 67 -15.80 -19.39 -13.54
CA THR A 67 -15.17 -20.31 -14.51
C THR A 67 -14.33 -21.40 -13.85
N ARG A 68 -13.85 -21.15 -12.64
CA ARG A 68 -12.97 -22.01 -11.82
C ARG A 68 -13.39 -21.95 -10.34
N PRO A 69 -14.58 -22.48 -10.00
CA PRO A 69 -15.11 -22.42 -8.64
C PRO A 69 -14.21 -23.11 -7.61
N GLU A 70 -13.36 -24.05 -8.03
CA GLU A 70 -12.36 -24.70 -7.18
C GLU A 70 -11.29 -23.74 -6.64
N LEU A 71 -11.09 -22.58 -7.28
CA LEU A 71 -10.11 -21.57 -6.86
C LEU A 71 -10.70 -20.49 -5.95
N THR A 72 -12.01 -20.55 -5.64
CA THR A 72 -12.72 -19.48 -4.91
C THR A 72 -12.01 -19.10 -3.61
N ASN A 73 -11.70 -20.07 -2.74
CA ASN A 73 -11.04 -19.80 -1.46
C ASN A 73 -9.66 -19.15 -1.64
N LEU A 74 -8.90 -19.55 -2.66
CA LEU A 74 -7.60 -18.98 -2.97
C LEU A 74 -7.73 -17.51 -3.43
N ILE A 75 -8.73 -17.22 -4.26
CA ILE A 75 -9.02 -15.87 -4.76
C ILE A 75 -9.48 -14.95 -3.62
N GLU A 76 -10.40 -15.42 -2.77
CA GLU A 76 -10.86 -14.66 -1.60
C GLU A 76 -9.69 -14.37 -0.63
N THR A 77 -8.80 -15.34 -0.41
CA THR A 77 -7.59 -15.15 0.41
C THR A 77 -6.64 -14.13 -0.23
N HIS A 78 -6.44 -14.19 -1.55
CA HIS A 78 -5.66 -13.21 -2.30
C HIS A 78 -6.27 -11.79 -2.17
N ALA A 79 -7.58 -11.64 -2.34
CA ALA A 79 -8.28 -10.37 -2.22
C ALA A 79 -8.21 -9.79 -0.80
N MET A 80 -8.33 -10.64 0.22
CA MET A 80 -8.14 -10.25 1.62
C MET A 80 -6.70 -9.75 1.85
N MET A 81 -5.69 -10.48 1.39
CA MET A 81 -4.28 -10.09 1.53
C MET A 81 -3.95 -8.81 0.75
N ALA A 82 -4.55 -8.63 -0.43
CA ALA A 82 -4.46 -7.38 -1.19
C ALA A 82 -5.03 -6.22 -0.37
N THR A 83 -6.21 -6.38 0.23
CA THR A 83 -6.84 -5.37 1.09
C THR A 83 -5.95 -5.01 2.28
N ILE A 84 -5.37 -6.01 2.97
CA ILE A 84 -4.43 -5.78 4.07
C ILE A 84 -3.22 -4.98 3.60
N THR A 85 -2.63 -5.36 2.47
CA THR A 85 -1.49 -4.66 1.87
C THR A 85 -1.83 -3.19 1.58
N VAL A 86 -3.00 -2.93 1.00
CA VAL A 86 -3.48 -1.57 0.72
C VAL A 86 -3.62 -0.76 1.99
N ILE A 87 -4.23 -1.31 3.04
CA ILE A 87 -4.40 -0.62 4.34
C ILE A 87 -3.04 -0.25 4.93
N ILE A 88 -2.08 -1.19 4.94
CA ILE A 88 -0.73 -0.96 5.46
C ILE A 88 -0.06 0.21 4.76
N PHE A 89 -0.13 0.26 3.41
CA PHE A 89 0.49 1.35 2.63
C PHE A 89 -0.34 2.64 2.60
N ALA A 90 -1.64 2.58 2.88
CA ALA A 90 -2.50 3.75 3.01
C ALA A 90 -2.17 4.57 4.27
N ILE A 91 -1.82 3.93 5.39
CA ILE A 91 -1.45 4.59 6.65
C ILE A 91 -0.33 5.66 6.47
N PRO A 92 0.85 5.32 5.89
CA PRO A 92 1.88 6.33 5.65
C PRO A 92 1.48 7.32 4.55
N ALA A 93 0.78 6.88 3.50
CA ALA A 93 0.33 7.76 2.42
C ALA A 93 -0.61 8.86 2.91
N ILE A 94 -1.58 8.51 3.76
CA ILE A 94 -2.50 9.46 4.40
C ILE A 94 -1.73 10.40 5.32
N SER A 95 -0.79 9.89 6.12
CA SER A 95 0.03 10.72 7.02
C SER A 95 0.88 11.74 6.26
N TYR A 96 1.45 11.33 5.13
CA TYR A 96 2.14 12.22 4.20
C TYR A 96 1.20 13.23 3.56
N ALA A 97 0.01 12.81 3.10
CA ALA A 97 -0.97 13.71 2.51
C ALA A 97 -1.45 14.77 3.52
N ILE A 98 -1.68 14.40 4.79
CA ILE A 98 -1.98 15.35 5.87
C ILE A 98 -0.88 16.40 5.99
N LYS A 99 0.40 15.98 6.01
CA LYS A 99 1.52 16.93 6.06
C LYS A 99 1.56 17.89 4.87
N VAL A 100 1.26 17.41 3.67
CA VAL A 100 1.17 18.28 2.48
C VAL A 100 0.03 19.28 2.65
N ILE A 101 -1.16 18.84 3.07
CA ILE A 101 -2.33 19.70 3.28
C ILE A 101 -2.03 20.78 4.33
N GLU A 102 -1.37 20.42 5.43
CA GLU A 102 -0.98 21.34 6.51
C GLU A 102 -0.11 22.51 6.03
N THR A 103 0.64 22.33 4.94
CA THR A 103 1.48 23.39 4.35
C THR A 103 0.73 24.33 3.40
N THR A 104 -0.54 24.07 3.11
CA THR A 104 -1.32 24.87 2.15
C THR A 104 -2.02 26.06 2.81
N ASP A 105 -2.11 27.19 2.10
CA ASP A 105 -2.87 28.37 2.57
C ASP A 105 -4.35 28.06 2.85
N TRP A 106 -4.91 27.07 2.14
CA TRP A 106 -6.28 26.61 2.34
C TRP A 106 -6.47 26.06 3.76
N HIS A 107 -5.51 25.27 4.25
CA HIS A 107 -5.56 24.74 5.61
C HIS A 107 -5.56 25.87 6.65
N THR A 108 -4.67 26.86 6.50
CA THR A 108 -4.63 28.03 7.39
C THR A 108 -5.95 28.80 7.40
N LYS A 109 -6.56 29.02 6.22
CA LYS A 109 -7.87 29.68 6.11
C LYS A 109 -8.97 28.88 6.80
N MET A 110 -8.96 27.55 6.67
CA MET A 110 -9.96 26.68 7.29
C MET A 110 -9.84 26.64 8.81
N LEU A 111 -8.62 26.62 9.36
CA LEU A 111 -8.38 26.70 10.81
C LEU A 111 -8.94 28.00 11.41
N LEU A 112 -8.81 29.13 10.71
CA LEU A 112 -9.32 30.42 11.15
C LEU A 112 -10.85 30.52 11.03
N ARG A 113 -11.45 29.83 10.06
CA ARG A 113 -12.88 29.94 9.75
C ARG A 113 -13.76 29.01 10.56
N TYR A 114 -13.30 27.80 10.90
CA TYR A 114 -14.14 26.76 11.48
C TYR A 114 -13.52 26.14 12.75
N LYS A 115 -14.09 26.42 13.92
CA LYS A 115 -13.63 25.88 15.22
C LYS A 115 -13.65 24.35 15.29
N GLN A 116 -14.60 23.68 14.63
CA GLN A 116 -14.63 22.21 14.59
C GLN A 116 -13.49 21.63 13.75
N TYR A 117 -13.10 22.33 12.68
CA TYR A 117 -11.98 21.92 11.83
C TYR A 117 -10.66 21.90 12.60
N THR A 118 -10.45 22.83 13.54
CA THR A 118 -9.22 22.87 14.33
C THR A 118 -9.03 21.64 15.23
N ILE A 119 -10.11 21.08 15.78
CA ILE A 119 -10.05 19.87 16.61
C ILE A 119 -9.64 18.67 15.75
N ILE A 120 -10.32 18.48 14.62
CA ILE A 120 -10.05 17.36 13.70
C ILE A 120 -8.63 17.49 13.14
N ALA A 121 -8.24 18.69 12.68
CA ALA A 121 -6.90 18.97 12.18
C ALA A 121 -5.83 18.64 13.22
N LYS A 122 -6.03 19.01 14.50
CA LYS A 122 -5.10 18.68 15.57
C LYS A 122 -4.96 17.17 15.79
N ILE A 123 -6.07 16.43 15.78
CA ILE A 123 -6.04 14.96 15.92
C ILE A 123 -5.29 14.32 14.74
N LEU A 124 -5.61 14.73 13.51
CA LEU A 124 -4.94 14.24 12.30
C LEU A 124 -3.45 14.57 12.29
N HIS A 125 -3.08 15.77 12.77
CA HIS A 125 -1.70 16.19 12.93
C HIS A 125 -0.92 15.26 13.87
N GLU A 126 -1.45 14.99 15.07
CA GLU A 126 -0.80 14.11 16.05
C GLU A 126 -0.64 12.67 15.51
N ILE A 127 -1.68 12.14 14.87
CA ILE A 127 -1.64 10.83 14.21
C ILE A 127 -0.57 10.81 13.12
N SER A 128 -0.50 11.86 12.28
CA SER A 128 0.50 11.95 11.21
C SER A 128 1.92 11.98 11.76
N ILE A 129 2.17 12.77 12.81
CA ILE A 129 3.50 12.87 13.43
C ILE A 129 3.89 11.54 14.07
N PHE A 130 2.96 10.89 14.78
CA PHE A 130 3.20 9.58 15.37
C PHE A 130 3.54 8.53 14.31
N THR A 131 2.75 8.47 13.24
CA THR A 131 2.94 7.52 12.13
C THR A 131 4.28 7.74 11.43
N LEU A 132 4.65 8.99 11.18
CA LEU A 132 5.89 9.36 10.49
C LEU A 132 7.16 9.22 11.37
N ARG A 133 7.03 8.74 12.62
CA ARG A 133 8.20 8.36 13.43
C ARG A 133 8.96 7.23 12.75
N ARG A 134 10.29 7.31 12.77
CA ARG A 134 11.17 6.35 12.08
C ARG A 134 10.86 4.89 12.42
N GLY A 135 10.64 4.57 13.70
CA GLY A 135 10.33 3.20 14.13
C GLY A 135 9.00 2.68 13.56
N VAL A 136 7.97 3.52 13.55
CA VAL A 136 6.64 3.16 13.02
C VAL A 136 6.70 2.99 11.50
N MET A 137 7.36 3.92 10.79
CA MET A 137 7.53 3.82 9.33
C MET A 137 8.33 2.59 8.91
N LEU A 138 9.40 2.26 9.64
CA LEU A 138 10.19 1.06 9.39
C LEU A 138 9.34 -0.20 9.60
N PHE A 139 8.59 -0.26 10.70
CA PHE A 139 7.68 -1.36 10.97
C PHE A 139 6.63 -1.52 9.87
N LEU A 140 5.93 -0.44 9.51
CA LEU A 140 4.94 -0.41 8.43
C LEU A 140 5.52 -0.85 7.07
N ALA A 141 6.74 -0.40 6.74
CA ALA A 141 7.41 -0.79 5.51
C ALA A 141 7.77 -2.29 5.47
N LEU A 142 8.25 -2.85 6.59
CA LEU A 142 8.58 -4.27 6.70
C LEU A 142 7.33 -5.14 6.57
N ILE A 143 6.28 -4.86 7.36
CA ILE A 143 5.03 -5.61 7.25
C ILE A 143 4.37 -5.42 5.88
N GLY A 144 4.54 -4.24 5.27
CA GLY A 144 4.06 -3.94 3.93
C GLY A 144 4.72 -4.81 2.86
N ILE A 145 6.05 -4.95 2.88
CA ILE A 145 6.75 -5.85 1.95
C ILE A 145 6.34 -7.32 2.17
N ILE A 146 6.21 -7.75 3.42
CA ILE A 146 5.78 -9.13 3.73
C ILE A 146 4.38 -9.38 3.17
N SER A 147 3.43 -8.50 3.49
CA SER A 147 2.04 -8.58 3.02
C SER A 147 1.95 -8.56 1.50
N LEU A 148 2.74 -7.69 0.86
CA LEU A 148 2.83 -7.59 -0.59
C LEU A 148 3.40 -8.85 -1.23
N THR A 149 4.42 -9.45 -0.62
CA THR A 149 5.02 -10.71 -1.09
C THR A 149 4.02 -11.85 -1.03
N ILE A 150 3.26 -11.96 0.08
CA ILE A 150 2.18 -12.93 0.21
C ILE A 150 1.09 -12.69 -0.84
N THR A 151 0.67 -11.43 -1.02
CA THR A 151 -0.36 -11.06 -2.01
C THR A 151 0.09 -11.45 -3.42
N GLY A 152 1.34 -11.14 -3.79
CA GLY A 152 1.93 -11.51 -5.08
C GLY A 152 2.07 -13.02 -5.26
N GLY A 153 2.48 -13.74 -4.22
CA GLY A 153 2.58 -15.21 -4.25
C GLY A 153 1.23 -15.89 -4.45
N LEU A 154 0.19 -15.44 -3.75
CA LEU A 154 -1.19 -15.91 -3.97
C LEU A 154 -1.70 -15.54 -5.38
N GLY A 155 -1.36 -14.36 -5.89
CA GLY A 155 -1.70 -13.97 -7.26
C GLY A 155 -1.02 -14.86 -8.30
N ALA A 156 0.25 -15.20 -8.08
CA ALA A 156 1.01 -16.10 -8.93
C ALA A 156 0.46 -17.53 -8.90
N SER A 157 0.03 -18.03 -7.73
CA SER A 157 -0.56 -19.38 -7.64
C SER A 157 -1.91 -19.50 -8.37
N ILE A 158 -2.70 -18.42 -8.43
CA ILE A 158 -3.94 -18.38 -9.23
C ILE A 158 -3.64 -18.53 -10.74
N VAL A 159 -2.57 -17.90 -11.22
CA VAL A 159 -2.24 -17.84 -12.65
C VAL A 159 -1.44 -19.06 -13.10
N TYR A 160 -0.42 -19.44 -12.32
CA TYR A 160 0.60 -20.43 -12.70
C TYR A 160 0.51 -21.74 -11.91
N GLY A 161 -0.32 -21.80 -10.86
CA GLY A 161 -0.40 -22.93 -9.94
C GLY A 161 0.53 -22.80 -8.73
N PRO A 162 0.28 -23.58 -7.66
CA PRO A 162 1.02 -23.48 -6.40
C PRO A 162 2.50 -23.91 -6.52
N ASP A 163 2.83 -24.76 -7.49
CA ASP A 163 4.17 -25.32 -7.67
C ASP A 163 5.03 -24.52 -8.67
N PHE A 164 4.65 -23.28 -8.99
CA PHE A 164 5.36 -22.45 -9.96
C PHE A 164 6.82 -22.18 -9.55
N ASP A 165 7.04 -21.80 -8.28
CA ASP A 165 8.37 -21.57 -7.70
C ASP A 165 8.36 -21.80 -6.17
N PRO A 166 9.54 -21.87 -5.51
CA PRO A 166 9.61 -22.15 -4.07
C PRO A 166 8.92 -21.12 -3.17
N ILE A 167 8.90 -19.85 -3.57
CA ILE A 167 8.27 -18.77 -2.79
C ILE A 167 6.75 -18.88 -2.93
N VAL A 168 6.24 -19.10 -4.15
CA VAL A 168 4.82 -19.29 -4.40
C VAL A 168 4.30 -20.52 -3.66
N SER A 169 5.03 -21.64 -3.72
CA SER A 169 4.68 -22.87 -3.02
C SER A 169 4.69 -22.66 -1.50
N PHE A 170 5.71 -21.99 -0.96
CA PHE A 170 5.77 -21.65 0.46
C PHE A 170 4.57 -20.78 0.89
N VAL A 171 4.24 -19.75 0.11
CA VAL A 171 3.10 -18.85 0.40
C VAL A 171 1.78 -19.62 0.33
N TYR A 172 1.59 -20.48 -0.67
CA TYR A 172 0.38 -21.27 -0.81
C TYR A 172 0.15 -22.20 0.40
N ASN A 173 1.19 -22.94 0.80
CA ASN A 173 1.15 -23.87 1.93
C ASN A 173 0.96 -23.19 3.30
N LEU A 174 1.06 -21.86 3.38
CA LEU A 174 0.73 -21.10 4.58
C LEU A 174 -0.79 -21.04 4.82
N PHE A 175 -1.60 -21.21 3.77
CA PHE A 175 -3.05 -21.04 3.81
C PHE A 175 -3.85 -22.29 3.42
N PHE A 176 -3.26 -23.22 2.64
CA PHE A 176 -3.90 -24.43 2.09
C PHE A 176 -3.03 -25.65 2.29
#